data_AF-A0A850LX67-F1
#
_entry.id   AF-A0A850LX67-F1
#
_cell.length_a   1.000
_cell.length_b   1.000
_cell.length_c   1.000
_cell.angle_alpha   90.00
_cell.angle_beta   90.00
_cell.angle_gamma   90.00
#
_symmetry.space_group_name_H-M   'P 1'
#
loop_
_entity.id
_entity.type
_entity.pdbx_description
1 polymer ?
#
loop_
_entity_poly.entity_id
_entity_poly.type
_entity_poly.pdbx_seq_one_letter_code
_entity_poly.pdbx_strand_id
1 'polypeptide(L)'
;MAILPLIFLNIEKGMREGKFRYFLYLGGCIALAVGTAHLQFVYFSILGSIFYFIFKLILGIKNKERFNLIFRKLIFYGFAMIMGLGLSARCWLPQYIHASDISKRSYTVVEGKKEEGVGIQYGSSWSLHPEEVFSFLLPEFVNYDVKEKRFYWGRNPFKVNSEYFGSIIL
;
A
#
# COMPACT_ATOMS: atom_id res chain seq x y z
N MET A 1 9.13 -4.71 7.93
CA MET A 1 9.42 -3.42 7.25
C MET A 1 10.47 -2.61 8.02
N ALA A 2 11.70 -3.12 8.13
CA ALA A 2 12.78 -2.43 8.86
C ALA A 2 13.40 -1.26 8.07
N ILE A 3 13.14 -1.18 6.76
CA ILE A 3 13.78 -0.22 5.84
C ILE A 3 13.03 1.13 5.78
N LEU A 4 11.78 1.17 6.25
CA LEU A 4 10.94 2.38 6.19
C LEU A 4 11.58 3.62 6.86
N PRO A 5 12.20 3.53 8.05
CA PRO A 5 12.87 4.68 8.65
C PRO A 5 14.02 5.23 7.78
N LEU A 6 14.73 4.35 7.06
CA LEU A 6 15.82 4.74 6.16
C LEU A 6 15.32 5.50 4.93
N ILE A 7 14.13 5.14 4.41
CA ILE A 7 13.48 5.88 3.32
C ILE A 7 13.25 7.34 3.75
N PHE A 8 12.60 7.55 4.90
CA PHE A 8 12.33 8.89 5.41
C PHE A 8 13.61 9.65 5.77
N LEU A 9 14.60 8.98 6.37
CA LEU A 9 15.89 9.59 6.70
C LEU A 9 16.63 10.09 5.46
N ASN A 10 16.63 9.31 4.37
CA ASN A 10 17.27 9.70 3.11
C ASN A 10 16.54 10.87 2.44
N ILE A 11 15.20 10.90 2.51
CA ILE A 11 14.43 12.08 2.06
C ILE A 11 14.80 13.30 2.90
N GLU A 12 14.86 13.17 4.23
CA GLU A 12 15.18 14.29 5.08
C GLU A 12 16.59 14.85 4.82
N LYS A 13 17.61 13.98 4.75
CA LYS A 13 18.98 14.38 4.42
C LYS A 13 19.10 14.92 3.00
N GLY A 14 18.40 14.31 2.04
CA GLY A 14 18.35 14.78 0.65
C GLY A 14 17.72 16.16 0.53
N MET A 15 16.66 16.44 1.29
CA MET A 15 15.99 17.74 1.31
C MET A 15 16.80 18.81 2.04
N ARG A 16 17.53 18.47 3.11
CA ARG A 16 18.40 19.41 3.85
C ARG A 16 19.68 19.74 3.08
N GLU A 17 20.40 18.74 2.60
CA GLU A 17 21.72 18.94 1.96
C GLU A 17 21.64 19.14 0.44
N GLY A 18 20.54 18.75 -0.21
CA GLY A 18 20.38 18.87 -1.66
C GLY A 18 21.39 18.08 -2.49
N LYS A 19 22.04 17.05 -1.89
CA LYS A 19 23.07 16.21 -2.52
C LYS A 19 22.46 14.97 -3.15
N PHE A 20 22.94 14.61 -4.34
CA PHE A 20 22.47 13.47 -5.12
C PHE A 20 22.62 12.11 -4.41
N ARG A 21 23.70 11.92 -3.63
CA ARG A 21 23.98 10.65 -2.92
C ARG A 21 22.83 10.13 -2.06
N TYR A 22 22.06 11.02 -1.41
CA TYR A 22 20.94 10.61 -0.56
C TYR A 22 19.75 10.10 -1.37
N PHE A 23 19.56 10.65 -2.57
CA PHE A 23 18.54 10.17 -3.50
C PHE A 23 18.96 8.84 -4.15
N LEU A 24 20.27 8.61 -4.35
CA LEU A 24 20.78 7.31 -4.76
C LEU A 24 20.50 6.23 -3.70
N TYR A 25 20.81 6.52 -2.43
CA TYR A 25 20.50 5.63 -1.32
C TYR A 25 18.99 5.40 -1.16
N LEU A 26 18.18 6.44 -1.36
CA LEU A 26 16.72 6.32 -1.36
C LEU A 26 16.23 5.30 -2.40
N GLY A 27 16.71 5.39 -3.65
CA GLY A 27 16.32 4.44 -4.69
C GLY A 27 16.76 3.01 -4.37
N GLY A 28 17.96 2.82 -3.79
CA GLY A 28 18.40 1.52 -3.28
C GLY A 28 17.50 0.99 -2.15
N CYS A 29 17.11 1.82 -1.19
CA CYS A 29 16.18 1.45 -0.14
C CYS A 29 14.80 1.06 -0.69
N ILE A 30 14.30 1.78 -1.70
CA ILE A 30 13.04 1.44 -2.37
C ILE A 30 13.15 0.08 -3.08
N ALA A 31 14.23 -0.16 -3.83
CA ALA A 31 14.46 -1.44 -4.49
C ALA A 31 14.49 -2.61 -3.49
N LEU A 32 15.19 -2.44 -2.37
CA LEU A 32 15.22 -3.44 -1.30
C LEU A 32 13.85 -3.62 -0.64
N ALA A 33 13.11 -2.54 -0.40
CA ALA A 33 11.77 -2.60 0.18
C ALA A 33 10.82 -3.41 -0.73
N VAL A 34 10.82 -3.15 -2.04
CA VAL A 34 10.03 -3.90 -3.03
C VAL A 34 10.47 -5.36 -3.13
N GLY A 35 11.76 -5.65 -2.95
CA GLY A 35 12.28 -7.01 -2.88
C GLY A 35 11.79 -7.81 -1.66
N THR A 36 11.22 -7.16 -0.64
CA THR A 36 10.59 -7.87 0.49
C THR A 36 9.18 -8.32 0.16
N ALA A 37 8.78 -9.49 0.69
CA ALA A 37 7.59 -10.23 0.24
C ALA A 37 6.21 -9.57 0.47
N HIS A 38 6.14 -8.38 1.08
CA HIS A 38 4.86 -7.75 1.45
C HIS A 38 4.55 -6.49 0.63
N LEU A 39 4.03 -6.68 -0.59
CA LEU A 39 3.61 -5.60 -1.51
C LEU A 39 2.73 -4.53 -0.87
N GLN A 40 1.77 -4.90 -0.03
CA GLN A 40 0.83 -3.96 0.58
C GLN A 40 1.55 -2.91 1.43
N PHE A 41 2.51 -3.34 2.27
CA PHE A 41 3.28 -2.42 3.07
C PHE A 41 4.23 -1.57 2.23
N VAL A 42 4.79 -2.12 1.15
CA VAL A 42 5.64 -1.37 0.20
C VAL A 42 4.83 -0.27 -0.48
N TYR A 43 3.61 -0.58 -0.93
CA TYR A 43 2.67 0.38 -1.51
C TYR A 43 2.42 1.57 -0.57
N PHE A 44 2.04 1.30 0.69
CA PHE A 44 1.84 2.37 1.66
C PHE A 44 3.12 3.13 2.00
N SER A 45 4.27 2.46 2.00
CA SER A 45 5.58 3.09 2.23
C SER A 45 5.94 4.08 1.13
N ILE A 46 5.73 3.70 -0.14
CA ILE A 46 5.97 4.56 -1.31
C ILE A 46 5.00 5.73 -1.32
N LEU A 47 3.71 5.50 -1.05
CA LEU A 47 2.74 6.59 -0.94
C LEU A 47 3.12 7.56 0.18
N GLY A 48 3.47 7.03 1.36
CA GLY A 48 3.94 7.84 2.48
C GLY A 48 5.19 8.65 2.14
N SER A 49 6.13 8.07 1.39
CA SER A 49 7.34 8.77 0.95
C SER A 49 7.03 9.91 -0.03
N ILE A 50 6.09 9.70 -0.95
CA ILE A 50 5.61 10.72 -1.90
C ILE A 50 4.97 11.88 -1.14
N PHE A 51 4.01 11.60 -0.25
CA PHE A 51 3.34 12.64 0.53
C PHE A 51 4.32 13.42 1.40
N TYR A 52 5.24 12.72 2.07
CA TYR A 52 6.26 13.36 2.88
C TYR A 52 7.20 14.23 2.05
N PHE A 53 7.63 13.76 0.87
CA PHE A 53 8.45 14.53 -0.05
C PHE A 53 7.73 15.80 -0.54
N ILE A 54 6.46 15.68 -0.96
CA ILE A 54 5.63 16.82 -1.37
C ILE A 54 5.51 17.83 -0.23
N PHE A 55 5.21 17.37 0.98
CA PHE A 55 5.14 18.23 2.16
C PHE A 55 6.45 19.01 2.38
N LYS A 56 7.60 18.33 2.32
CA LYS A 56 8.92 18.98 2.46
C LYS A 56 9.22 19.94 1.31
N LEU A 57 8.75 19.63 0.10
CA LEU A 57 8.92 20.49 -1.07
C LEU A 57 8.10 21.78 -0.92
N ILE A 58 6.84 21.69 -0.45
CA ILE A 58 5.99 22.84 -0.14
C ILE A 58 6.63 23.70 0.95
N LEU A 59 7.20 23.10 2.00
CA LEU A 59 7.94 23.84 3.03
C LEU A 59 9.17 24.58 2.45
N GLY A 60 9.91 23.95 1.53
CA GLY A 60 11.01 24.60 0.82
C GLY A 60 10.57 25.82 0.01
N ILE A 61 9.44 25.72 -0.70
CA ILE A 61 8.83 26.84 -1.43
C ILE A 61 8.43 27.97 -0.46
N LYS A 62 7.75 27.63 0.64
CA LYS A 62 7.32 28.61 1.65
C LYS A 62 8.50 29.35 2.29
N ASN A 63 9.61 28.64 2.50
CA ASN A 63 10.85 29.21 3.04
C ASN A 63 11.67 29.99 2.00
N LYS A 64 11.10 30.24 0.80
CA LYS A 64 11.74 30.97 -0.32
C LYS A 64 13.08 30.36 -0.74
N GLU A 65 13.19 29.03 -0.72
CA GLU A 65 14.34 28.36 -1.33
C GLU A 65 14.44 28.72 -2.82
N ARG A 66 15.67 28.75 -3.35
CA ARG A 66 15.91 29.04 -4.76
C ARG A 66 15.19 28.03 -5.64
N PHE A 67 14.46 28.49 -6.65
CA PHE A 67 13.71 27.64 -7.58
C PHE A 67 14.57 26.50 -8.19
N ASN A 68 15.80 26.81 -8.62
CA ASN A 68 16.72 25.82 -9.18
C ASN A 68 17.05 24.68 -8.19
N LEU A 69 17.11 24.97 -6.89
CA LEU A 69 17.37 23.96 -5.86
C LEU A 69 16.15 23.06 -5.67
N ILE A 70 14.94 23.63 -5.68
CA ILE A 70 13.68 22.90 -5.56
C ILE A 70 13.49 21.98 -6.77
N PHE A 71 13.69 22.51 -7.97
CA PHE A 71 13.60 21.74 -9.21
C PHE A 71 14.63 20.59 -9.26
N ARG A 72 15.86 20.85 -8.79
CA ARG A 72 16.88 19.80 -8.67
C ARG A 72 16.47 18.69 -7.69
N LYS A 73 15.92 19.03 -6.52
CA LYS A 73 15.42 18.07 -5.54
C LYS A 73 14.28 17.22 -6.13
N LEU A 74 13.38 17.83 -6.90
CA LEU A 74 12.29 17.14 -7.61
C LEU A 74 12.83 16.11 -8.61
N ILE A 75 13.78 16.51 -9.47
CA ILE A 75 14.40 15.61 -10.45
C ILE A 75 15.11 14.45 -9.75
N PHE A 76 15.88 14.74 -8.69
CA PHE A 76 16.62 13.70 -7.97
C PHE A 76 15.69 12.70 -7.29
N TYR A 77 14.57 13.16 -6.73
CA TYR A 77 13.55 12.28 -6.17
C TYR A 77 12.88 11.43 -7.24
N GLY A 78 12.49 12.03 -8.37
CA GLY A 78 11.92 11.29 -9.50
C GLY A 78 12.88 10.22 -10.03
N PHE A 79 14.16 10.56 -10.17
CA PHE A 79 15.20 9.61 -10.54
C PHE A 79 15.33 8.45 -9.54
N ALA A 80 15.33 8.74 -8.23
CA ALA A 80 15.39 7.72 -7.19
C ALA A 80 14.21 6.73 -7.27
N MET A 81 13.01 7.24 -7.55
CA MET A 81 11.79 6.42 -7.70
C MET A 81 11.89 5.52 -8.93
N ILE A 82 12.27 6.06 -10.08
CA ILE A 82 12.45 5.30 -11.32
C ILE A 82 13.52 4.23 -11.13
N MET A 83 14.66 4.58 -10.53
CA MET A 83 15.74 3.64 -10.26
C MET A 83 15.30 2.54 -9.29
N GLY A 84 14.63 2.88 -8.19
CA GLY A 84 14.18 1.91 -7.19
C GLY A 84 13.13 0.93 -7.73
N LEU A 85 12.13 1.43 -8.46
CA LEU A 85 11.08 0.60 -9.08
C LEU A 85 11.62 -0.20 -10.26
N GLY A 86 12.56 0.36 -11.03
CA GLY A 86 13.20 -0.31 -12.16
C GLY A 86 14.10 -1.47 -11.72
N LEU A 87 14.95 -1.25 -10.71
CA LEU A 87 15.82 -2.30 -10.15
C LEU A 87 15.01 -3.46 -9.55
N SER A 88 13.83 -3.16 -9.01
CA SER A 88 12.94 -4.16 -8.41
C SER A 88 11.86 -4.66 -9.37
N ALA A 89 11.92 -4.30 -10.66
CA ALA A 89 10.92 -4.69 -11.66
C ALA A 89 10.69 -6.20 -11.72
N ARG A 90 11.77 -6.99 -11.61
CA ARG A 90 11.69 -8.46 -11.57
C ARG A 90 10.82 -9.00 -10.43
N CYS A 91 10.72 -8.28 -9.31
CA CYS A 91 9.96 -8.71 -8.14
C CYS A 91 8.46 -8.41 -8.30
N TRP A 92 8.10 -7.20 -8.74
CA TRP A 92 6.70 -6.77 -8.76
C TRP A 92 6.01 -7.02 -10.11
N LEU A 93 6.75 -7.08 -11.23
CA LEU A 93 6.16 -7.23 -12.56
C LEU A 93 5.39 -8.55 -12.75
N PRO A 94 5.88 -9.73 -12.31
CA PRO A 94 5.11 -10.97 -12.40
C PRO A 94 3.81 -10.91 -11.58
N GLN A 95 3.86 -10.24 -10.43
CA GLN A 95 2.71 -10.07 -9.55
C GLN A 95 1.68 -9.13 -10.17
N TYR A 96 2.13 -8.06 -10.85
CA TYR A 96 1.27 -7.17 -11.62
C TYR A 96 0.58 -7.90 -12.76
N ILE A 97 1.33 -8.65 -13.58
CA ILE A 97 0.78 -9.44 -14.70
C ILE A 97 -0.23 -10.47 -14.18
N HIS A 98 0.09 -11.17 -13.10
CA HIS A 98 -0.82 -12.15 -12.50
C HIS A 98 -2.11 -11.49 -11.98
N ALA A 99 -2.00 -10.33 -11.35
CA ALA A 99 -3.15 -9.56 -10.91
C ALA A 99 -4.00 -9.05 -12.10
N SER A 100 -3.36 -8.61 -13.19
CA SER A 100 -4.04 -8.03 -14.35
C SER A 100 -4.60 -9.04 -15.35
N ASP A 101 -4.06 -10.27 -15.41
CA ASP A 101 -4.47 -11.29 -16.41
C ASP A 101 -5.06 -12.59 -15.86
N ILE A 102 -4.79 -12.97 -14.61
CA ILE A 102 -5.32 -14.21 -14.00
C ILE A 102 -6.25 -14.00 -12.76
N SER A 103 -6.13 -12.91 -12.00
CA SER A 103 -6.91 -12.67 -10.78
C SER A 103 -8.42 -12.46 -11.00
N LYS A 104 -9.22 -13.34 -10.38
CA LYS A 104 -10.68 -13.27 -10.29
C LYS A 104 -11.24 -11.98 -9.65
N ARG A 105 -10.40 -11.18 -9.00
CA ARG A 105 -10.79 -9.89 -8.39
C ARG A 105 -10.93 -8.77 -9.42
N SER A 106 -10.41 -8.95 -10.63
CA SER A 106 -10.39 -7.93 -11.69
C SER A 106 -11.23 -8.31 -12.91
N TYR A 107 -11.36 -9.61 -13.23
CA TYR A 107 -12.24 -10.14 -14.29
C TYR A 107 -12.57 -11.60 -13.96
N THR A 108 -13.69 -12.10 -14.49
CA THR A 108 -13.96 -13.54 -14.54
C THR A 108 -13.49 -14.06 -15.89
N VAL A 109 -12.67 -15.11 -15.90
CA VAL A 109 -12.35 -15.83 -17.14
C VAL A 109 -13.30 -17.02 -17.23
N VAL A 110 -14.26 -16.95 -18.15
CA VAL A 110 -15.11 -18.08 -18.53
C VAL A 110 -14.68 -18.50 -19.93
N GLU A 111 -14.31 -19.78 -20.10
CA GLU A 111 -13.89 -20.37 -21.39
C GLU A 111 -12.81 -19.56 -22.16
N GLY A 112 -11.83 -18.99 -21.46
CA GLY A 112 -10.71 -18.28 -22.08
C GLY A 112 -11.04 -16.89 -22.62
N LYS A 113 -12.25 -16.37 -22.42
CA LYS A 113 -12.62 -14.98 -22.69
C LYS A 113 -12.65 -14.17 -21.39
N LYS A 114 -12.07 -12.97 -21.42
CA LYS A 114 -12.21 -11.99 -20.34
C LYS A 114 -13.64 -11.45 -20.40
N GLU A 115 -14.51 -11.95 -19.53
CA GLU A 115 -15.82 -11.34 -19.32
C GLU A 115 -15.71 -10.21 -18.29
N GLU A 116 -16.60 -9.24 -18.39
CA GLU A 116 -16.70 -8.13 -17.43
C GLU A 116 -16.94 -8.76 -16.05
N GLY A 117 -15.89 -8.79 -15.24
CA GLY A 117 -15.95 -9.51 -13.99
C GLY A 117 -16.94 -8.87 -13.05
N VAL A 118 -17.42 -9.66 -12.10
CA VAL A 118 -18.11 -9.16 -10.90
C VAL A 118 -17.21 -8.21 -10.08
N GLY A 119 -16.02 -7.80 -10.56
CA GLY A 119 -14.86 -7.26 -9.85
C GLY A 119 -15.15 -6.25 -8.74
N ILE A 120 -15.87 -5.16 -9.01
CA ILE A 120 -16.24 -4.20 -7.96
C ILE A 120 -17.30 -4.79 -7.02
N GLN A 121 -18.32 -5.48 -7.54
CA GLN A 121 -19.35 -6.12 -6.72
C GLN A 121 -18.77 -7.21 -5.80
N TYR A 122 -17.94 -8.08 -6.33
CA TYR A 122 -17.21 -9.13 -5.62
C TYR A 122 -16.18 -8.54 -4.66
N GLY A 123 -15.47 -7.47 -5.03
CA GLY A 123 -14.59 -6.75 -4.10
C GLY A 123 -15.36 -6.10 -2.96
N SER A 124 -16.52 -5.51 -3.28
CA SER A 124 -17.40 -4.84 -2.31
C SER A 124 -18.12 -5.80 -1.39
N SER A 125 -18.34 -7.05 -1.80
CA SER A 125 -18.94 -8.08 -0.94
C SER A 125 -18.00 -8.61 0.15
N TRP A 126 -16.75 -8.15 0.20
CA TRP A 126 -15.80 -8.41 1.29
C TRP A 126 -15.44 -7.13 2.05
N SER A 127 -16.18 -6.04 1.83
CA SER A 127 -15.92 -4.79 2.55
C SER A 127 -16.40 -4.88 3.98
N LEU A 128 -15.81 -4.05 4.84
CA LEU A 128 -16.31 -3.86 6.20
C LEU A 128 -17.70 -3.23 6.14
N HIS A 129 -18.74 -4.06 6.27
CA HIS A 129 -20.11 -3.58 6.24
C HIS A 129 -20.49 -2.92 7.57
N PRO A 130 -21.48 -2.00 7.59
CA PRO A 130 -21.83 -1.24 8.80
C PRO A 130 -22.13 -2.11 10.03
N GLU A 131 -22.76 -3.27 9.84
CA GLU A 131 -23.03 -4.23 10.91
C GLU A 131 -21.75 -4.81 11.51
N GLU A 132 -20.68 -4.95 10.73
CA GLU A 132 -19.40 -5.52 11.18
C GLU A 132 -18.60 -4.54 12.03
N VAL A 133 -18.86 -3.23 11.91
CA VAL A 133 -18.25 -2.21 12.77
C VAL A 133 -18.58 -2.47 14.25
N PHE A 134 -19.77 -2.96 14.55
CA PHE A 134 -20.14 -3.32 15.92
C PHE A 134 -19.38 -4.56 16.43
N SER A 135 -18.87 -5.41 15.54
CA SER A 135 -18.01 -6.54 15.92
C SER A 135 -16.66 -6.11 16.47
N PHE A 136 -16.26 -4.86 16.23
CA PHE A 136 -15.06 -4.28 16.85
C PHE A 136 -15.21 -4.14 18.37
N LEU A 137 -16.44 -3.92 18.85
CA LEU A 137 -16.78 -3.75 20.27
C LEU A 137 -17.25 -5.05 20.90
N LEU A 138 -18.13 -5.79 20.21
CA LEU A 138 -18.69 -7.04 20.69
C LEU A 138 -18.47 -8.12 19.62
N PRO A 139 -17.51 -9.05 19.80
CA PRO A 139 -17.17 -10.04 18.78
C PRO A 139 -18.36 -10.92 18.39
N GLU A 140 -19.30 -11.11 19.32
CA GLU A 140 -20.50 -11.94 19.18
C GLU A 140 -21.64 -11.23 18.41
N PHE A 141 -21.52 -9.93 18.12
CA PHE A 141 -22.62 -9.18 17.49
C PHE A 141 -22.93 -9.73 16.10
N VAL A 142 -21.95 -9.82 15.20
CA VAL A 142 -22.15 -10.42 13.86
C VAL A 142 -21.83 -11.93 13.86
N ASN A 143 -21.19 -12.44 14.92
CA ASN A 143 -20.67 -13.81 15.02
C ASN A 143 -19.68 -14.16 13.88
N TYR A 144 -19.25 -15.42 13.85
CA TYR A 144 -18.39 -15.99 12.82
C TYR A 144 -18.74 -17.46 12.62
N ASP A 145 -18.44 -17.97 11.44
CA ASP A 145 -18.67 -19.36 11.07
C ASP A 145 -17.55 -20.23 11.63
N VAL A 146 -17.93 -21.27 12.36
CA VAL A 146 -16.99 -22.25 12.94
C VAL A 146 -17.37 -23.63 12.47
N LYS A 147 -16.53 -24.21 11.62
CA LYS A 147 -16.66 -25.57 11.07
C LYS A 147 -18.07 -25.84 10.49
N GLU A 148 -18.95 -26.43 11.29
CA GLU A 148 -20.27 -26.92 10.90
C GLU A 148 -21.42 -25.97 11.27
N LYS A 149 -21.14 -24.90 12.02
CA LYS A 149 -22.16 -23.94 12.45
C LYS A 149 -21.94 -22.60 11.78
N ARG A 150 -22.93 -22.19 11.00
CA ARG A 150 -22.98 -20.86 10.39
C ARG A 150 -23.80 -19.92 11.27
N PHE A 151 -23.12 -19.17 12.12
CA PHE A 151 -23.73 -18.17 12.99
C PHE A 151 -23.59 -16.75 12.44
N TYR A 152 -22.75 -16.57 11.42
CA TYR A 152 -22.56 -15.27 10.78
C TYR A 152 -23.84 -14.82 10.07
N TRP A 153 -24.31 -13.61 10.38
CA TRP A 153 -25.50 -13.02 9.76
C TRP A 153 -25.23 -11.73 8.98
N GLY A 154 -23.96 -11.31 8.85
CA GLY A 154 -23.60 -10.12 8.08
C GLY A 154 -23.66 -10.31 6.56
N ARG A 155 -23.36 -9.24 5.82
CA ARG A 155 -23.42 -9.24 4.34
C ARG A 155 -22.26 -9.92 3.62
N ASN A 156 -21.17 -10.28 4.30
CA ASN A 156 -20.08 -11.01 3.65
C ASN A 156 -20.52 -12.45 3.30
N PRO A 157 -19.91 -13.10 2.31
CA PRO A 157 -20.24 -14.48 1.94
C PRO A 157 -20.07 -15.49 3.09
N PHE A 158 -19.09 -15.26 3.95
CA PHE A 158 -18.84 -15.98 5.20
C PHE A 158 -17.81 -15.18 6.01
N LYS A 159 -17.69 -15.47 7.31
CA LYS A 159 -16.64 -14.87 8.14
C LYS A 159 -16.06 -15.90 9.09
N VAL A 160 -14.74 -16.07 9.06
CA VAL A 160 -14.01 -17.05 9.90
C VAL A 160 -13.03 -16.37 10.87
N ASN A 161 -13.15 -15.05 11.01
CA ASN A 161 -12.29 -14.21 11.83
C ASN A 161 -13.13 -13.24 12.65
N SER A 162 -12.65 -12.90 13.84
CA SER A 162 -13.18 -11.78 14.61
C SER A 162 -12.30 -10.56 14.38
N GLU A 163 -12.91 -9.39 14.19
CA GLU A 163 -12.20 -8.10 14.04
C GLU A 163 -12.21 -7.29 15.34
N TYR A 164 -12.48 -7.97 16.44
CA TYR A 164 -12.57 -7.40 17.77
C TYR A 164 -11.24 -6.80 18.23
N PHE A 165 -11.27 -5.55 18.72
CA PHE A 165 -10.08 -4.80 19.11
C PHE A 165 -9.49 -5.19 20.48
N GLY A 166 -10.11 -6.11 21.22
CA GLY A 166 -9.65 -6.46 22.58
C GLY A 166 -10.04 -5.43 23.65
N SER A 167 -10.90 -4.46 23.34
CA SER A 167 -11.17 -3.29 24.18
C SER A 167 -12.29 -3.47 25.21
N ILE A 168 -13.09 -4.54 25.12
CA ILE A 168 -14.20 -4.85 26.05
C ILE A 168 -14.12 -6.33 26.45
N ILE A 169 -13.11 -6.70 27.24
CA ILE A 169 -13.19 -7.83 28.14
C ILE A 169 -12.90 -7.25 29.52
N LEU A 170 -13.99 -6.95 30.22
CA LEU A 170 -14.09 -6.80 31.66
C LEU A 170 -15.23 -7.72 32.09
#